data_AF-A0ABD2G9Y7-F1
#
_entry.id   AF-A0ABD2G9Y7-F1
#
_cell.length_a   1.000
_cell.length_b   1.000
_cell.length_c   1.000
_cell.angle_alpha   90.00
_cell.angle_beta   90.00
_cell.angle_gamma   90.00
#
_symmetry.space_group_name_H-M   'P 1'
#
loop_
_entity.id
_entity.type
_entity.pdbx_description
1 polymer ?
#
loop_
_entity_poly.entity_id
_entity_poly.type
_entity_poly.pdbx_seq_one_letter_code
_entity_poly.pdbx_strand_id
1 'polypeptide(L)' 'MRVYLLLLLLLPLCSGAPTFSIQCYGEDFLMVNNMLLDCNGKVPQACYTRGNGEKGCTRLDSCNQPGWSCCHTDRCNA' A
#
# COMPACT_ATOMS: atom_id res chain seq x y z
N MET A 1 -9.82 -30.46 24.79
CA MET A 1 -8.51 -29.81 25.03
C MET A 1 -7.51 -29.92 23.87
N ARG A 2 -7.33 -31.08 23.20
CA ARG A 2 -6.36 -31.20 22.08
C ARG A 2 -6.78 -30.53 20.76
N VAL A 3 -8.09 -30.44 20.48
CA VAL A 3 -8.61 -29.85 19.22
C VAL A 3 -8.39 -28.33 19.15
N TYR A 4 -8.48 -27.63 20.28
CA TYR A 4 -8.24 -26.18 20.34
C TYR A 4 -6.78 -25.82 20.04
N LEU A 5 -5.84 -26.68 20.41
CA LEU A 5 -4.41 -26.51 20.08
C LEU A 5 -4.18 -26.61 18.56
N LEU A 6 -4.87 -27.54 17.89
CA LEU A 6 -4.82 -27.68 16.44
C LEU A 6 -5.47 -26.48 15.72
N LEU A 7 -6.57 -25.95 16.26
CA LEU A 7 -7.17 -24.72 15.73
C LEU A 7 -6.21 -23.53 15.85
N LEU A 8 -5.55 -23.35 16.99
CA LEU A 8 -4.56 -22.28 17.21
C LEU A 8 -3.38 -22.33 16.22
N LEU A 9 -2.94 -23.54 15.84
CA LEU A 9 -1.90 -23.77 14.84
C LEU A 9 -2.33 -23.44 13.40
N LEU A 10 -3.63 -23.37 13.11
CA LEU A 10 -4.17 -23.06 11.78
C LEU A 10 -4.43 -21.56 11.55
N LEU A 11 -4.51 -20.73 12.62
CA LEU A 11 -4.65 -19.27 12.49
C LEU A 11 -3.58 -18.57 11.63
N PRO A 12 -2.27 -18.90 11.71
CA PRO A 12 -1.27 -18.21 10.90
C PRO A 12 -1.36 -18.54 9.40
N LEU A 13 -1.95 -19.67 9.01
CA LEU A 13 -2.14 -20.00 7.59
C LEU A 13 -3.30 -19.22 6.95
N CYS A 14 -4.32 -18.82 7.73
CA CYS A 14 -5.40 -17.98 7.24
C CYS A 14 -5.01 -16.49 7.18
N SER A 15 -3.94 -16.11 7.89
CA SER A 15 -3.42 -14.74 7.96
C SER A 15 -2.43 -14.52 6.82
N GLY A 16 -2.92 -14.50 5.58
CA GLY A 16 -2.08 -14.24 4.40
C GLY A 16 -1.40 -12.86 4.52
N ALA A 17 -0.17 -12.85 5.04
CA ALA A 17 0.61 -11.64 5.24
C ALA A 17 0.78 -10.90 3.90
N PRO A 18 0.81 -9.55 3.92
CA PRO A 18 1.17 -8.80 2.73
C PRO A 18 2.56 -9.23 2.29
N THR A 19 2.71 -9.57 1.01
CA THR A 19 4.00 -9.91 0.41
C THR A 19 4.80 -8.66 0.04
N PHE A 20 4.12 -7.51 -0.08
CA PHE A 20 4.73 -6.24 -0.42
C PHE A 20 4.20 -5.13 0.47
N SER A 21 5.09 -4.22 0.84
CA SER A 21 4.83 -3.05 1.65
C SER A 21 5.66 -1.89 1.12
N ILE A 22 5.05 -0.70 1.08
CA ILE A 22 5.71 0.57 0.77
C ILE A 22 4.99 1.67 1.55
N GLN A 23 5.74 2.64 2.07
CA GLN A 23 5.16 3.83 2.68
C GLN A 23 5.14 4.99 1.69
N CYS A 24 4.03 5.73 1.61
CA CYS A 24 3.89 6.89 0.72
C CYS A 24 3.18 8.04 1.43
N TYR A 25 3.34 9.26 0.94
CA TYR A 25 2.49 10.37 1.35
C TYR A 25 1.18 10.35 0.56
N GLY A 26 0.07 10.52 1.28
CA GLY A 26 -1.27 10.67 0.75
C GLY A 26 -1.69 12.12 0.75
N GLU A 27 -2.34 12.53 -0.33
CA GLU A 27 -2.95 13.85 -0.47
C GLU A 27 -4.20 13.72 -1.34
N ASP A 28 -5.36 14.13 -0.82
CA ASP A 28 -6.65 14.11 -1.52
C ASP A 28 -7.59 15.18 -0.95
N PHE A 29 -8.49 15.67 -1.80
CA PHE A 29 -9.44 16.76 -1.54
C PHE A 29 -10.45 16.42 -0.43
N LEU A 30 -10.61 15.14 -0.10
CA LEU A 30 -11.57 14.62 0.89
C LEU A 30 -10.97 14.38 2.29
N MET A 31 -9.94 15.14 2.70
CA MET A 31 -9.31 15.16 4.05
C MET A 31 -8.02 14.32 4.23
N VAL A 32 -7.36 13.89 3.16
CA VAL A 32 -5.99 13.34 3.26
C VAL A 32 -5.03 14.48 2.95
N ASN A 33 -4.26 14.96 3.93
CA ASN A 33 -3.28 16.03 3.72
C ASN A 33 -1.94 15.62 4.32
N ASN A 34 -0.99 15.32 3.43
CA ASN A 34 0.36 14.89 3.77
C ASN A 34 0.38 13.72 4.78
N MET A 35 -0.57 12.79 4.64
CA MET A 35 -0.72 11.66 5.55
C MET A 35 0.25 10.54 5.16
N LEU A 36 0.92 9.93 6.14
CA LEU A 36 1.72 8.73 5.87
C LEU A 36 0.78 7.53 5.66
N LEU A 37 0.84 6.92 4.49
CA LEU A 37 0.10 5.73 4.11
C LEU A 37 1.01 4.51 4.16
N ASP A 38 0.51 3.43 4.78
CA ASP A 38 1.20 2.14 4.86
C ASP A 38 0.56 1.16 3.86
N CYS A 39 1.15 1.08 2.67
CA CYS A 39 0.53 0.44 1.51
C CYS A 39 0.95 -1.02 1.40
N ASN A 40 0.20 -1.84 2.13
CA ASN A 40 0.41 -3.28 2.24
C ASN A 40 -0.46 -4.03 1.22
N GLY A 41 0.10 -5.00 0.50
CA GLY A 41 -0.64 -5.73 -0.52
C GLY A 41 0.01 -7.05 -0.95
N LYS A 42 -0.73 -7.80 -1.76
CA LYS A 42 -0.25 -9.05 -2.37
C LYS A 42 0.57 -8.84 -3.65
N VAL A 43 0.57 -7.61 -4.17
CA VAL A 43 1.25 -7.21 -5.40
C VAL A 43 2.14 -5.99 -5.13
N PRO A 44 3.23 -5.81 -5.90
CA PRO A 44 4.06 -4.63 -5.81
C PRO A 44 3.27 -3.34 -6.08
N GLN A 45 3.55 -2.31 -5.28
CA GLN A 45 2.95 -0.99 -5.35
C GLN A 45 4.03 0.08 -5.46
N ALA A 46 3.66 1.27 -5.93
CA ALA A 46 4.49 2.46 -6.02
C ALA A 46 3.76 3.67 -5.42
N CYS A 47 4.52 4.66 -4.99
CA CYS A 47 3.96 5.96 -4.64
C CYS A 47 3.67 6.75 -5.92
N TYR A 48 2.57 7.48 -5.97
CA TYR A 48 2.25 8.37 -7.08
C TYR A 48 2.00 9.81 -6.62
N THR A 49 2.13 10.72 -7.58
CA THR A 49 1.66 12.11 -7.54
C THR A 49 1.00 12.43 -8.88
N ARG A 50 -0.21 12.99 -8.84
CA ARG A 50 -0.93 13.45 -10.03
C ARG A 50 -0.70 14.94 -10.26
N GLY A 51 -0.95 15.41 -11.48
CA GLY A 51 -0.83 16.82 -11.83
C GLY A 51 -1.75 17.78 -11.06
N ASN A 52 -2.80 17.27 -10.41
CA ASN A 52 -3.71 18.04 -9.55
C ASN A 52 -3.26 18.09 -8.07
N GLY A 53 -2.10 17.51 -7.73
CA GLY A 53 -1.58 17.45 -6.36
C GLY A 53 -1.99 16.19 -5.58
N GLU A 54 -2.87 15.34 -6.11
CA GLU A 54 -3.27 14.09 -5.44
C GLU A 54 -2.07 13.13 -5.32
N LYS A 55 -1.89 12.54 -4.14
CA LYS A 55 -0.79 11.61 -3.83
C LYS A 55 -1.34 10.34 -3.18
N GLY A 56 -0.65 9.22 -3.39
CA GLY A 56 -0.96 7.99 -2.67
C GLY A 56 -0.20 6.80 -3.19
N CYS A 57 -0.81 5.62 -3.08
CA CYS A 57 -0.26 4.36 -3.53
C CYS A 57 -1.05 3.80 -4.71
N THR A 58 -0.34 3.18 -5.65
CA THR A 58 -0.93 2.52 -6.80
C THR A 58 -0.15 1.26 -7.14
N ARG A 59 -0.76 0.35 -7.89
CA ARG A 59 -0.05 -0.82 -8.41
C ARG A 59 0.96 -0.40 -9.49
N LEU A 60 2.03 -1.16 -9.66
CA LEU A 60 3.07 -0.83 -10.65
C LEU A 60 2.54 -0.74 -12.09
N ASP A 61 1.57 -1.57 -12.47
CA ASP A 61 0.95 -1.57 -13.79
C ASP A 61 0.10 -0.31 -14.06
N SER A 62 -0.45 0.31 -13.02
CA SER A 62 -1.15 1.59 -13.08
C SER A 62 -0.20 2.79 -13.14
N CYS A 63 1.10 2.59 -12.93
CA CYS A 63 2.11 3.63 -12.98
C CYS A 63 2.60 3.90 -14.43
N ASN A 64 1.65 4.07 -15.34
CA ASN A 64 1.89 4.45 -16.73
C ASN A 64 0.79 5.39 -17.24
N GLN A 65 -0.12 5.78 -16.36
CA GLN A 65 -1.25 6.63 -16.70
C GLN A 65 -0.75 8.07 -16.97
N PRO A 66 -1.23 8.71 -18.04
CA PRO A 66 -0.88 10.10 -18.34
C PRO A 66 -1.20 11.03 -17.16
N GLY A 67 -0.28 11.95 -16.84
CA GLY A 67 -0.43 12.91 -15.75
C GLY A 67 -0.09 12.38 -14.36
N TRP A 68 0.48 11.17 -14.27
CA TRP A 68 1.00 10.58 -13.03
C TRP A 68 2.52 10.59 -13.06
N SER A 69 3.13 10.90 -11.92
CA SER A 69 4.54 10.64 -11.63
C SER A 69 4.59 9.59 -10.53
N CYS A 70 5.50 8.62 -10.64
CA CYS A 70 5.66 7.62 -9.59
C CYS A 70 7.11 7.38 -9.22
N CYS A 71 7.28 6.74 -8.07
CA CYS A 71 8.56 6.32 -7.53
C CYS A 71 8.38 5.06 -6.65
N HIS A 72 9.47 4.34 -6.40
CA HIS A 72 9.42 2.94 -5.94
C HIS A 72 10.11 2.69 -4.59
N THR A 73 10.36 3.74 -3.82
CA THR A 73 11.00 3.66 -2.49
C THR A 73 10.13 4.35 -1.45
N ASP A 74 10.32 4.02 -0.17
CA ASP A 74 9.52 4.60 0.89
C ASP A 74 9.58 6.14 0.89
N ARG A 75 8.40 6.76 0.98
CA ARG A 75 8.16 8.20 1.14
C ARG A 75 8.73 9.04 0.00
N CYS A 76 8.96 8.45 -1.17
CA CYS A 76 9.61 9.11 -2.29
C CYS A 76 8.76 10.20 -2.98
N ASN A 77 7.46 10.28 -2.66
CA ASN A 77 6.53 11.27 -3.22
C ASN A 77 6.27 12.47 -2.28
N ALA A 78 7.25 12.77 -1.42
CA ALA A 78 7.28 13.99 -0.61
C ALA A 78 7.24 15.24 -1.49
#